data_AF-A0A2V5RAU6-F1
#
_entry.id   AF-A0A2V5RAU6-F1
#
_cell.length_a   1.000
_cell.length_b   1.000
_cell.length_c   1.000
_cell.angle_alpha   90.00
_cell.angle_beta   90.00
_cell.angle_gamma   90.00
#
_symmetry.space_group_name_H-M   'P 1'
#
loop_
_entity.id
_entity.type
_entity.pdbx_description
1 polymer ?
#
loop_
_entity_poly.entity_id
_entity_poly.type
_entity_poly.pdbx_seq_one_letter_code
_entity_poly.pdbx_strand_id
1 'polypeptide(L)'
;MWRDVNATVSSHADVVGAIAARPLLRSLFPPYGINDPDTFVSAVGNRMATIRLEENAPSVLVAGAFDRPSLRKLAQQRLGPTVKTETVGDAELMLSSSDNFAASFADDHFLTGAGDAVRRCLQAKGQSQSLVSVDAYRRSQRLIDNSLPIIALTFTDDRRPAISFVELFSPSERSAFSTNASSIEQASRSLPYAVSVTMLKENGFDWTSRSAFGLFGSLVIRFAPENAR
;
A
#
# COMPACT_ATOMS: atom_id res chain seq x y z
N MET A 1 2.20 -11.89 -13.89
CA MET A 1 1.38 -10.70 -13.58
C MET A 1 2.03 -9.40 -14.05
N TRP A 2 3.22 -8.98 -13.58
CA TRP A 2 3.84 -7.73 -14.06
C TRP A 2 4.38 -7.81 -15.50
N ARG A 3 4.98 -8.95 -15.86
CA ARG A 3 5.32 -9.26 -17.26
C ARG A 3 4.07 -9.34 -18.14
N ASP A 4 2.97 -9.87 -17.60
CA ASP A 4 1.71 -9.99 -18.32
C ASP A 4 1.04 -8.62 -18.49
N VAL A 5 1.02 -7.76 -17.46
CA VAL A 5 0.56 -6.37 -17.59
C VAL A 5 1.42 -5.62 -18.61
N ASN A 6 2.75 -5.77 -18.57
CA ASN A 6 3.64 -5.15 -19.55
C ASN A 6 3.40 -5.72 -20.97
N ALA A 7 3.17 -7.02 -21.11
CA ALA A 7 2.91 -7.68 -22.37
C ALA A 7 1.52 -7.32 -22.95
N THR A 8 0.49 -7.28 -22.11
CA THR A 8 -0.88 -6.94 -22.49
C THR A 8 -1.01 -5.45 -22.79
N VAL A 9 -0.38 -4.57 -22.01
CA VAL A 9 -0.31 -3.15 -22.36
C VAL A 9 0.51 -2.96 -23.65
N SER A 10 1.56 -3.73 -23.86
CA SER A 10 2.34 -3.67 -25.11
C SER A 10 1.62 -4.28 -26.32
N SER A 11 0.69 -5.21 -26.12
CA SER A 11 -0.05 -5.87 -27.20
C SER A 11 -1.35 -5.16 -27.57
N HIS A 12 -1.92 -4.38 -26.64
CA HIS A 12 -3.20 -3.67 -26.84
C HIS A 12 -3.07 -2.16 -26.94
N ALA A 13 -1.94 -1.58 -26.51
CA ALA A 13 -1.66 -0.20 -26.84
C ALA A 13 -1.03 -0.12 -28.22
N ASP A 14 -1.51 0.81 -29.03
CA ASP A 14 -0.78 1.34 -30.18
C ASP A 14 0.69 1.56 -29.79
N VAL A 15 1.64 1.43 -30.71
CA VAL A 15 3.11 1.46 -30.46
C VAL A 15 3.53 2.54 -29.44
N VAL A 16 2.80 3.66 -29.38
CA VAL A 16 2.93 4.75 -28.41
C VAL A 16 2.63 4.38 -26.95
N GLY A 17 1.59 3.61 -26.64
CA GLY A 17 1.27 3.23 -25.26
C GLY A 17 2.12 2.09 -24.71
N ALA A 18 2.65 1.21 -25.57
CA ALA A 18 3.71 0.26 -25.21
C ALA A 18 5.01 0.99 -24.80
N ILE A 19 5.33 2.08 -25.52
CA ILE A 19 6.46 2.97 -25.23
C ILE A 19 6.25 3.76 -23.93
N ALA A 20 5.01 4.18 -23.61
CA ALA A 20 4.69 4.95 -22.40
C ALA A 20 4.53 4.11 -21.13
N ALA A 21 4.10 2.85 -21.26
CA ALA A 21 3.85 1.97 -20.13
C ALA A 21 5.11 1.61 -19.37
N ARG A 22 6.19 1.22 -20.07
CA ARG A 22 7.43 0.80 -19.41
C ARG A 22 8.09 1.91 -18.58
N PRO A 23 8.21 3.18 -19.06
CA PRO A 23 8.66 4.30 -18.25
C PRO A 23 7.76 4.59 -17.04
N LEU A 24 6.43 4.52 -17.21
CA LEU A 24 5.48 4.74 -16.11
C LEU A 24 5.57 3.64 -15.05
N LEU A 25 5.73 2.38 -15.46
CA LEU A 25 5.93 1.27 -14.54
C LEU A 25 7.27 1.39 -13.81
N ARG A 26 8.33 1.83 -14.51
CA ARG A 26 9.63 2.09 -13.89
C ARG A 26 9.58 3.23 -12.88
N SER A 27 8.76 4.26 -13.07
CA SER A 27 8.67 5.41 -12.15
C SER A 27 7.98 5.08 -10.82
N LEU A 28 7.35 3.91 -10.68
CA LEU A 28 6.72 3.46 -9.44
C LEU A 28 7.70 2.88 -8.42
N PHE A 29 8.89 2.49 -8.86
CA PHE A 29 9.90 1.79 -8.05
C PHE A 29 10.88 2.68 -7.27
N PRO A 30 11.30 3.87 -7.76
CA PRO A 30 12.21 4.77 -7.04
C PRO A 30 11.79 5.15 -5.62
N PRO A 31 10.50 5.38 -5.29
CA PRO A 31 10.08 5.63 -3.91
C PRO A 31 10.43 4.47 -2.95
N TYR A 32 10.62 3.27 -3.48
CA TYR A 32 11.01 2.06 -2.76
C TYR A 32 12.49 1.71 -2.93
N GLY A 33 13.31 2.69 -3.34
CA GLY A 33 14.75 2.53 -3.48
C GLY A 33 15.20 1.54 -4.56
N ILE A 34 14.31 1.19 -5.47
CA ILE A 34 14.61 0.25 -6.55
C ILE A 34 15.03 1.06 -7.78
N ASN A 35 16.34 1.05 -8.04
CA ASN A 35 16.95 1.76 -9.16
C ASN A 35 17.06 0.91 -10.43
N ASP A 36 16.99 -0.42 -10.29
CA ASP A 36 16.92 -1.37 -11.41
C ASP A 36 15.61 -2.20 -11.34
N PRO A 37 14.51 -1.65 -11.88
CA PRO A 37 13.21 -2.31 -11.88
C PRO A 37 13.17 -3.64 -12.64
N ASP A 38 13.97 -3.78 -13.70
CA ASP A 38 13.90 -4.97 -14.55
C ASP A 38 14.49 -6.19 -13.81
N THR A 39 15.66 -6.00 -13.17
CA THR A 39 16.26 -7.03 -12.30
C THR A 39 15.37 -7.31 -11.09
N PHE A 40 14.81 -6.26 -10.47
CA PHE A 40 13.91 -6.41 -9.33
C PHE A 40 12.68 -7.26 -9.68
N VAL A 41 11.96 -6.91 -10.76
CA VAL A 41 10.77 -7.64 -11.22
C VAL A 41 11.09 -9.11 -11.54
N SER A 42 12.28 -9.41 -12.06
CA SER A 42 12.69 -10.80 -12.30
C SER A 42 13.03 -11.59 -11.04
N ALA A 43 13.44 -10.89 -9.97
CA ALA A 43 13.88 -11.49 -8.72
C ALA A 43 12.75 -11.63 -7.68
N VAL A 44 11.66 -10.89 -7.86
CA VAL A 44 10.45 -10.99 -7.02
C VAL A 44 9.43 -11.97 -7.59
N GLY A 45 8.61 -12.52 -6.69
CA GLY A 45 7.46 -13.34 -7.04
C GLY A 45 6.36 -12.58 -7.78
N ASN A 46 5.33 -13.31 -8.19
CA ASN A 46 4.18 -12.76 -8.92
C ASN A 46 3.26 -11.84 -8.10
N ARG A 47 3.53 -11.67 -6.80
CA ARG A 47 2.75 -10.86 -5.86
C ARG A 47 3.64 -9.81 -5.24
N MET A 48 3.22 -8.56 -5.38
CA MET A 48 3.77 -7.40 -4.71
C MET A 48 2.64 -6.73 -3.93
N ALA A 49 2.95 -6.27 -2.72
CA ALA A 49 2.06 -5.52 -1.88
C ALA A 49 2.77 -4.24 -1.44
N THR A 50 2.03 -3.14 -1.32
CA THR A 50 2.52 -1.91 -0.71
C THR A 50 1.70 -1.65 0.53
N ILE A 51 2.39 -1.41 1.65
CA ILE A 51 1.76 -1.19 2.94
C ILE A 51 2.05 0.25 3.35
N ARG A 52 0.99 1.00 3.62
CA ARG A 52 1.09 2.33 4.22
C ARG A 52 0.48 2.26 5.61
N LEU A 53 1.28 2.56 6.63
CA LEU A 53 0.86 2.42 8.03
C LEU A 53 -0.01 3.61 8.49
N GLU A 54 0.24 4.80 7.94
CA GLU A 54 -0.44 6.04 8.33
C GLU A 54 -0.74 6.90 7.11
N GLU A 55 -1.73 7.77 7.24
CA GLU A 55 -2.07 8.75 6.22
C GLU A 55 -0.84 9.64 5.94
N ASN A 56 -0.44 9.75 4.67
CA ASN A 56 0.75 10.46 4.19
C ASN A 56 2.12 9.88 4.61
N ALA A 57 2.18 8.72 5.27
CA ALA A 57 3.45 8.07 5.57
C ALA A 57 4.06 7.36 4.34
N PRO A 58 5.40 7.20 4.29
CA PRO A 58 6.07 6.39 3.29
C PRO A 58 5.53 4.95 3.28
N SER A 59 5.30 4.40 2.09
CA SER A 59 4.88 3.01 1.94
C SER A 59 6.06 2.05 1.97
N VAL A 60 5.85 0.86 2.53
CA VAL A 60 6.77 -0.28 2.47
C VAL A 60 6.32 -1.18 1.32
N LEU A 61 7.25 -1.52 0.42
CA LEU A 61 7.02 -2.55 -0.58
C LEU A 61 7.36 -3.91 0.03
N VAL A 62 6.45 -4.87 -0.13
CA VAL A 62 6.60 -6.26 0.28
C VAL A 62 6.41 -7.13 -0.96
N ALA A 63 7.37 -7.99 -1.25
CA ALA A 63 7.28 -8.90 -2.39
C ALA A 63 7.82 -10.29 -2.02
N GLY A 64 7.33 -11.33 -2.68
CA GLY A 64 7.92 -12.66 -2.52
C GLY A 64 9.37 -12.67 -3.00
N ALA A 65 10.29 -13.22 -2.21
CA ALA A 65 11.71 -13.26 -2.50
C ALA A 65 12.08 -14.55 -3.25
N PHE A 66 11.91 -14.55 -4.58
CA PHE A 66 12.20 -15.72 -5.42
C PHE A 66 13.71 -15.90 -5.65
N ASP A 67 14.41 -14.83 -6.00
CA ASP A 67 15.87 -14.79 -6.14
C ASP A 67 16.48 -13.89 -5.05
N ARG A 68 16.65 -14.46 -3.86
CA ARG A 68 17.23 -13.78 -2.70
C ARG A 68 18.63 -13.19 -2.98
N PRO A 69 19.58 -13.90 -3.63
CA PRO A 69 20.87 -13.33 -3.99
C PRO A 69 20.77 -12.04 -4.82
N SER A 70 19.93 -12.03 -5.86
CA SER A 70 19.73 -10.84 -6.70
C SER A 70 19.09 -9.69 -5.92
N LEU A 71 18.08 -9.97 -5.10
CA LEU A 71 17.45 -8.96 -4.23
C LEU A 71 18.43 -8.39 -3.20
N ARG A 72 19.29 -9.21 -2.62
CA ARG A 72 20.32 -8.76 -1.67
C ARG A 72 21.32 -7.84 -2.35
N LYS A 73 21.76 -8.18 -3.57
CA LYS A 73 22.64 -7.32 -4.37
C LYS A 73 22.00 -5.97 -4.66
N LEU A 74 20.72 -5.96 -5.07
CA LEU A 74 19.96 -4.72 -5.31
C LEU A 74 19.83 -3.88 -4.03
N ALA A 75 19.52 -4.52 -2.89
CA ALA A 75 19.45 -3.85 -1.60
C ALA A 75 20.79 -3.22 -1.21
N GLN A 76 21.89 -3.96 -1.32
CA GLN A 76 23.24 -3.45 -1.02
C GLN A 76 23.63 -2.26 -1.91
N GLN A 77 23.31 -2.33 -3.21
CA GLN A 77 23.53 -1.22 -4.13
C GLN A 77 22.77 0.04 -3.71
N ARG A 78 21.57 -0.11 -3.15
CA ARG A 78 20.74 1.01 -2.68
C ARG A 78 21.17 1.56 -1.32
N LEU A 79 21.52 0.69 -0.38
CA LEU A 79 21.87 1.05 0.99
C LEU A 79 23.30 1.61 1.11
N GLY A 80 24.12 1.38 0.08
CA GLY A 80 25.49 1.90 -0.01
C GLY A 80 26.53 0.99 0.67
N PRO A 81 27.79 1.43 0.72
CA PRO A 81 28.93 0.60 1.16
C PRO A 81 28.95 0.32 2.67
N THR A 82 28.30 1.16 3.48
CA THR A 82 28.25 1.05 4.94
C THR A 82 26.85 0.71 5.41
N VAL A 83 26.42 -0.52 5.15
CA VAL A 83 25.14 -1.03 5.63
C VAL A 83 25.21 -1.28 7.14
N LYS A 84 24.28 -0.71 7.90
CA LYS A 84 24.09 -1.04 9.31
C LYS A 84 23.06 -2.18 9.40
N THR A 85 23.40 -3.25 10.09
CA THR A 85 22.46 -4.36 10.30
C THR A 85 21.92 -4.31 11.73
N GLU A 86 20.61 -4.41 11.88
CA GLU A 86 19.85 -4.54 13.11
C GLU A 86 19.02 -5.83 13.05
N THR A 87 18.78 -6.48 14.18
CA THR A 87 17.86 -7.62 14.26
C THR A 87 16.55 -7.15 14.87
N VAL A 88 15.43 -7.37 14.18
CA VAL A 88 14.09 -7.00 14.63
C VAL A 88 13.22 -8.26 14.67
N GLY A 89 13.01 -8.81 15.87
CA GLY A 89 12.43 -10.14 16.02
C GLY A 89 13.37 -11.20 15.45
N ASP A 90 12.89 -11.99 14.50
CA ASP A 90 13.68 -13.02 13.80
C ASP A 90 14.22 -12.56 12.43
N ALA A 91 13.97 -11.29 12.05
CA ALA A 91 14.33 -10.76 10.73
C ALA A 91 15.55 -9.85 10.80
N GLU A 92 16.39 -9.95 9.77
CA GLU A 92 17.52 -9.06 9.53
C GLU A 92 17.02 -7.76 8.90
N LEU A 93 17.26 -6.61 9.55
CA LEU A 93 16.98 -5.28 9.04
C LEU A 93 18.30 -4.63 8.60
N MET A 94 18.44 -4.38 7.31
CA MET A 94 19.58 -3.67 6.73
C MET A 94 19.19 -2.20 6.54
N LEU A 95 19.94 -1.31 7.15
CA LEU A 95 19.75 0.14 7.15
C LEU A 95 20.86 0.81 6.36
N SER A 96 20.47 1.82 5.60
CA SER A 96 21.41 2.73 4.95
C SER A 96 22.09 3.62 5.99
N SER A 97 23.37 3.91 5.80
CA SER A 97 24.09 4.87 6.64
C SER A 97 23.86 6.32 6.25
N SER A 98 23.40 6.58 5.02
CA SER A 98 23.29 7.93 4.45
C SER A 98 21.86 8.49 4.47
N ASP A 99 20.85 7.62 4.48
CA ASP A 99 19.44 8.00 4.47
C ASP A 99 18.58 7.05 5.32
N ASN A 100 17.31 7.39 5.54
CA ASN A 100 16.36 6.55 6.30
C ASN A 100 15.81 5.40 5.43
N PHE A 101 16.64 4.80 4.58
CA PHE A 101 16.23 3.69 3.73
C PHE A 101 16.61 2.36 4.35
N ALA A 102 15.74 1.36 4.21
CA ALA A 102 15.98 0.03 4.73
C ALA A 102 15.44 -1.07 3.82
N ALA A 103 16.08 -2.23 3.93
CA ALA A 103 15.63 -3.47 3.32
C ALA A 103 15.70 -4.62 4.34
N SER A 104 14.80 -5.58 4.23
CA SER A 104 14.77 -6.73 5.12
C SER A 104 14.29 -7.98 4.40
N PHE A 105 14.78 -9.13 4.85
CA PHE A 105 14.26 -10.43 4.48
C PHE A 105 13.54 -11.02 5.69
N ALA A 106 12.24 -11.27 5.55
CA ALA A 106 11.41 -11.88 6.57
C ALA A 106 10.70 -13.09 5.96
N ASP A 107 11.08 -14.30 6.38
CA ASP A 107 10.73 -15.56 5.73
C ASP A 107 10.99 -15.47 4.21
N ASP A 108 10.01 -15.83 3.39
CA ASP A 108 10.05 -15.78 1.92
C ASP A 108 9.65 -14.41 1.35
N HIS A 109 9.69 -13.35 2.16
CA HIS A 109 9.36 -12.00 1.71
C HIS A 109 10.56 -11.06 1.80
N PHE A 110 10.66 -10.19 0.79
CA PHE A 110 11.55 -9.06 0.76
C PHE A 110 10.75 -7.78 1.04
N LEU A 111 11.23 -6.98 1.98
CA LEU A 111 10.64 -5.71 2.38
C LEU A 111 11.63 -4.59 2.06
N THR A 112 11.15 -3.47 1.54
CA THR A 112 11.98 -2.29 1.23
C THR A 112 11.20 -0.99 1.37
N GLY A 113 11.84 0.07 1.86
CA GLY A 113 11.20 1.37 2.08
C GLY A 113 11.90 2.21 3.15
N ALA A 114 11.15 3.10 3.80
CA ALA A 114 11.66 3.88 4.93
C ALA A 114 11.96 2.98 6.14
N GLY A 115 13.09 3.19 6.81
CA GLY A 115 13.60 2.31 7.87
C GLY A 115 12.64 2.14 9.03
N ASP A 116 12.03 3.23 9.48
CA ASP A 116 11.03 3.19 10.57
C ASP A 116 9.76 2.42 10.16
N ALA A 117 9.35 2.54 8.90
CA ALA A 117 8.18 1.84 8.39
C ALA A 117 8.46 0.34 8.24
N VAL A 118 9.63 -0.04 7.69
CA VAL A 118 10.06 -1.44 7.59
C VAL A 118 10.18 -2.06 8.98
N ARG A 119 10.82 -1.37 9.94
CA ARG A 119 10.95 -1.82 11.33
C ARG A 119 9.58 -2.10 11.96
N ARG A 120 8.61 -1.20 11.80
CA ARG A 120 7.24 -1.41 12.31
C ARG A 120 6.55 -2.61 11.66
N CYS A 121 6.73 -2.83 10.36
CA CYS A 121 6.22 -4.03 9.69
C CYS A 121 6.83 -5.31 10.27
N LEU A 122 8.14 -5.32 10.53
CA LEU A 122 8.82 -6.47 11.16
C LEU A 122 8.35 -6.71 12.60
N GLN A 123 8.19 -5.64 13.39
CA GLN A 123 7.66 -5.72 14.75
C GLN A 123 6.24 -6.28 14.78
N ALA A 124 5.35 -5.80 13.89
CA ALA A 124 3.99 -6.31 13.79
C ALA A 124 3.97 -7.80 13.43
N LYS A 125 4.85 -8.24 12.51
CA LYS A 125 5.03 -9.65 12.17
C LYS A 125 5.49 -10.47 13.39
N GLY A 126 6.50 -10.01 14.12
CA GLY A 126 7.01 -10.68 15.33
C GLY A 126 5.95 -10.81 16.43
N GLN A 127 5.02 -9.86 16.51
CA GLN A 127 3.87 -9.90 17.43
C GLN A 127 2.68 -10.74 16.91
N SER A 128 2.85 -11.45 15.78
CA SER A 128 1.78 -12.19 15.11
C SER A 128 0.54 -11.34 14.76
N GLN A 129 0.72 -10.02 14.63
CA GLN A 129 -0.33 -9.11 14.22
C GLN A 129 -0.45 -9.12 12.70
N SER A 130 -1.52 -9.72 12.20
CA SER A 130 -1.81 -9.82 10.77
C SER A 130 -3.10 -9.08 10.43
N LEU A 131 -3.16 -8.46 9.25
CA LEU A 131 -4.43 -7.91 8.74
C LEU A 131 -5.50 -8.99 8.60
N VAL A 132 -5.11 -10.25 8.42
CA VAL A 132 -6.03 -11.40 8.32
C VAL A 132 -6.82 -11.61 9.62
N SER A 133 -6.28 -11.23 10.78
CA SER A 133 -7.01 -11.31 12.05
C SER A 133 -7.95 -10.13 12.29
N VAL A 134 -7.95 -9.11 11.42
CA VAL A 134 -8.81 -7.91 11.57
C VAL A 134 -10.18 -8.16 10.92
N ASP A 135 -11.25 -8.10 11.71
CA ASP A 135 -12.63 -8.36 11.24
C ASP A 135 -13.10 -7.43 10.11
N ALA A 136 -12.75 -6.16 10.20
CA ALA A 136 -13.06 -5.18 9.16
C ALA A 136 -12.38 -5.55 7.83
N TYR A 137 -11.13 -6.01 7.87
CA TYR A 137 -10.41 -6.46 6.69
C TYR A 137 -11.04 -7.73 6.09
N ARG A 138 -11.34 -8.75 6.93
CA ARG A 138 -12.00 -9.99 6.50
C ARG A 138 -13.34 -9.75 5.83
N ARG A 139 -14.15 -8.80 6.35
CA ARG A 139 -15.42 -8.42 5.73
C ARG A 139 -15.22 -7.78 4.36
N SER A 140 -14.25 -6.88 4.23
CA SER A 140 -13.92 -6.23 2.96
C SER A 140 -13.39 -7.21 1.91
N GLN A 141 -12.62 -8.23 2.31
CA GLN A 141 -12.16 -9.26 1.39
C GLN A 141 -13.31 -10.01 0.70
N ARG A 142 -14.45 -10.22 1.39
CA ARG A 142 -15.63 -10.90 0.83
C ARG A 142 -16.33 -10.09 -0.26
N LEU A 143 -16.04 -8.80 -0.37
CA LEU A 143 -16.62 -7.93 -1.40
C LEU A 143 -15.94 -8.07 -2.77
N ILE A 144 -14.84 -8.82 -2.82
CA ILE A 144 -14.02 -9.00 -4.01
C ILE A 144 -14.44 -10.28 -4.70
N ASP A 145 -14.74 -10.18 -5.99
CA ASP A 145 -14.93 -11.34 -6.85
C ASP A 145 -13.57 -11.81 -7.38
N ASN A 146 -13.07 -12.90 -6.80
CA ASN A 146 -11.77 -13.48 -7.16
C ASN A 146 -11.77 -14.17 -8.54
N SER A 147 -12.92 -14.28 -9.21
CA SER A 147 -13.00 -14.80 -10.59
C SER A 147 -12.60 -13.77 -11.65
N LEU A 148 -12.52 -12.49 -11.27
CA LEU A 148 -12.17 -11.40 -12.17
C LEU A 148 -10.66 -11.31 -12.40
N PRO A 149 -10.21 -10.84 -13.58
CA PRO A 149 -8.79 -10.61 -13.89
C PRO A 149 -8.26 -9.34 -13.19
N ILE A 150 -8.22 -9.38 -11.86
CA ILE A 150 -7.77 -8.26 -11.01
C ILE A 150 -6.27 -8.06 -11.18
N ILE A 151 -5.86 -6.84 -11.53
CA ILE A 151 -4.45 -6.47 -11.65
C ILE A 151 -3.92 -5.70 -10.44
N ALA A 152 -4.80 -5.03 -9.69
CA ALA A 152 -4.43 -4.35 -8.45
C ALA A 152 -5.61 -4.32 -7.47
N LEU A 153 -5.29 -4.45 -6.19
CA LEU A 153 -6.24 -4.44 -5.10
C LEU A 153 -5.69 -3.58 -3.97
N THR A 154 -6.44 -2.55 -3.59
CA THR A 154 -6.06 -1.63 -2.51
C THR A 154 -7.12 -1.66 -1.43
N PHE A 155 -6.69 -1.88 -0.19
CA PHE A 155 -7.52 -1.72 1.00
C PHE A 155 -7.10 -0.45 1.74
N THR A 156 -8.06 0.42 2.04
CA THR A 156 -7.83 1.66 2.78
C THR A 156 -8.70 1.70 4.03
N ASP A 157 -8.08 2.03 5.15
CA ASP A 157 -8.79 2.28 6.40
C ASP A 157 -9.31 3.73 6.42
N ASP A 158 -10.53 3.91 5.92
CA ASP A 158 -11.15 5.24 5.77
C ASP A 158 -11.93 5.69 7.03
N ARG A 159 -11.65 5.11 8.20
CA ARG A 159 -12.38 5.45 9.45
C ARG A 159 -12.20 6.91 9.86
N ARG A 160 -11.00 7.48 9.72
CA ARG A 160 -10.74 8.90 10.03
C ARG A 160 -11.50 9.82 9.06
N PRO A 161 -11.39 9.63 7.73
CA PRO A 161 -12.21 10.37 6.78
C PRO A 161 -13.72 10.27 7.08
N ALA A 162 -14.22 9.07 7.39
CA ALA A 162 -15.61 8.85 7.78
C ALA A 162 -16.03 9.69 8.99
N ILE A 163 -15.19 9.71 10.04
CA ILE A 163 -15.39 10.52 11.24
C ILE A 163 -15.47 12.00 10.88
N SER A 164 -14.48 12.53 10.14
CA SER A 164 -14.44 13.94 9.76
C SER A 164 -15.62 14.35 8.87
N PHE A 165 -16.11 13.46 8.00
CA PHE A 165 -17.32 13.72 7.22
C PHE A 165 -18.54 13.91 8.13
N VAL A 166 -18.74 13.06 9.13
CA VAL A 166 -19.85 13.21 10.09
C VAL A 166 -19.71 14.50 10.91
N GLU A 167 -18.48 14.90 11.27
CA GLU A 167 -18.22 16.16 11.98
C GLU A 167 -18.71 17.39 11.19
N LEU A 168 -18.53 17.39 9.85
CA LEU A 168 -18.93 18.52 9.00
C LEU A 168 -20.44 18.79 9.01
N PHE A 169 -21.28 17.81 9.37
CA PHE A 169 -22.74 17.95 9.44
C PHE A 169 -23.26 18.08 10.88
N SER A 170 -22.38 18.17 11.89
CA SER A 170 -22.78 18.33 13.29
C SER A 170 -23.11 19.80 13.59
N PRO A 171 -24.37 20.16 13.88
CA PRO A 171 -24.81 21.56 14.01
C PRO A 171 -24.44 22.23 15.36
N SER A 172 -23.60 21.62 16.18
CA SER A 172 -23.28 22.07 17.54
C SER A 172 -21.83 22.54 17.69
N GLU A 173 -21.62 23.72 18.32
CA GLU A 173 -20.28 24.25 18.70
C GLU A 173 -19.49 23.28 19.60
N ARG A 174 -20.18 22.39 20.31
CA ARG A 174 -19.57 21.20 20.92
C ARG A 174 -19.64 20.06 19.90
N SER A 175 -18.49 19.64 19.41
CA SER A 175 -18.37 18.46 18.53
C SER A 175 -19.21 17.31 19.08
N ALA A 176 -20.01 16.63 18.24
CA ALA A 176 -20.73 15.42 18.61
C ALA A 176 -19.81 14.34 19.23
N PHE A 177 -18.50 14.43 18.94
CA PHE A 177 -17.46 13.59 19.52
C PHE A 177 -17.11 13.95 20.97
N SER A 178 -17.41 15.14 21.47
CA SER A 178 -17.18 15.50 22.88
C SER A 178 -18.18 14.83 23.83
N THR A 179 -19.41 14.56 23.38
CA THR A 179 -20.48 13.96 24.21
C THR A 179 -20.59 12.44 24.01
N ASN A 180 -20.21 11.91 22.83
CA ASN A 180 -20.38 10.50 22.45
C ASN A 180 -19.12 9.87 21.82
N ALA A 181 -17.91 10.38 22.11
CA ALA A 181 -16.64 9.90 21.56
C ALA A 181 -16.51 8.38 21.53
N SER A 182 -16.81 7.72 22.65
CA SER A 182 -16.70 6.26 22.79
C SER A 182 -17.66 5.50 21.87
N SER A 183 -18.92 5.95 21.77
CA SER A 183 -19.92 5.34 20.90
C SER A 183 -19.58 5.52 19.42
N ILE A 184 -19.05 6.68 19.04
CA ILE A 184 -18.64 6.95 17.65
C ILE A 184 -17.35 6.21 17.30
N GLU A 185 -16.40 6.12 18.25
CA GLU A 185 -15.19 5.32 18.08
C GLU A 185 -15.53 3.82 17.93
N GLN A 186 -16.49 3.32 18.71
CA GLN A 186 -16.96 1.94 18.61
C GLN A 186 -17.69 1.68 17.29
N ALA A 187 -18.54 2.61 16.84
CA ALA A 187 -19.20 2.54 15.55
C ALA A 187 -18.19 2.61 14.38
N SER A 188 -17.18 3.47 14.45
CA SER A 188 -16.17 3.61 13.40
C SER A 188 -15.29 2.37 13.29
N ARG A 189 -14.95 1.71 14.41
CA ARG A 189 -14.26 0.40 14.40
C ARG A 189 -15.04 -0.70 13.68
N SER A 190 -16.36 -0.55 13.56
CA SER A 190 -17.21 -1.50 12.84
C SER A 190 -17.27 -1.28 11.33
N LEU A 191 -16.73 -0.16 10.82
CA LEU A 191 -16.72 0.15 9.39
C LEU A 191 -15.81 -0.82 8.62
N PRO A 192 -16.22 -1.28 7.42
CA PRO A 192 -15.34 -2.06 6.55
C PRO A 192 -14.24 -1.17 5.95
N TYR A 193 -13.12 -1.79 5.57
CA TYR A 193 -12.12 -1.11 4.74
C TYR A 193 -12.72 -0.73 3.39
N ALA A 194 -12.34 0.42 2.88
CA ALA A 194 -12.56 0.76 1.49
C ALA A 194 -11.73 -0.16 0.60
N VAL A 195 -12.33 -0.64 -0.49
CA VAL A 195 -11.70 -1.56 -1.43
C VAL A 195 -11.71 -0.93 -2.81
N SER A 196 -10.53 -0.76 -3.39
CA SER A 196 -10.37 -0.36 -4.79
C SER A 196 -9.80 -1.52 -5.60
N VAL A 197 -10.46 -1.84 -6.70
CA VAL A 197 -10.10 -2.93 -7.62
C VAL A 197 -9.80 -2.31 -8.97
N THR A 198 -8.61 -2.60 -9.51
CA THR A 198 -8.26 -2.28 -10.88
C THR A 198 -8.21 -3.56 -11.70
N MET A 199 -8.87 -3.56 -12.85
CA MET A 199 -8.90 -4.65 -13.81
C MET A 199 -8.40 -4.16 -15.16
N LEU A 200 -7.78 -5.07 -15.93
CA LEU A 200 -7.46 -4.83 -17.32
C LEU A 200 -8.54 -5.50 -18.17
N LYS A 201 -9.25 -4.71 -18.97
CA LYS A 201 -10.23 -5.16 -19.96
C LYS A 201 -9.69 -4.94 -21.37
N GLU A 202 -10.35 -5.54 -22.35
CA GLU A 202 -9.96 -5.46 -23.78
C GLU A 202 -9.72 -4.01 -24.27
N ASN A 203 -10.47 -3.04 -23.73
CA ASN A 203 -10.42 -1.64 -24.16
C ASN A 203 -9.80 -0.67 -23.14
N GLY A 204 -9.16 -1.17 -22.07
CA GLY A 204 -8.49 -0.30 -21.09
C GLY A 204 -8.55 -0.78 -19.65
N PHE A 205 -8.37 0.16 -18.71
CA PHE A 205 -8.38 -0.10 -17.27
C PHE A 205 -9.73 0.24 -16.66
N ASP A 206 -10.34 -0.74 -16.01
CA ASP A 206 -11.53 -0.54 -15.20
C ASP A 206 -11.12 -0.39 -13.74
N TRP A 207 -11.51 0.72 -13.12
CA TRP A 207 -11.30 0.98 -11.70
C TRP A 207 -12.64 1.06 -10.98
N THR A 208 -12.84 0.21 -9.98
CA THR A 208 -14.03 0.21 -9.13
C THR A 208 -13.62 0.39 -7.69
N SER A 209 -14.24 1.33 -6.98
CA SER A 209 -14.02 1.55 -5.55
C SER A 209 -15.33 1.38 -4.77
N ARG A 210 -15.25 0.70 -3.63
CA ARG A 210 -16.33 0.53 -2.67
C ARG A 210 -15.84 1.02 -1.32
N SER A 211 -16.43 2.09 -0.81
CA SER A 211 -16.13 2.65 0.51
C SER A 211 -17.43 2.98 1.24
N ALA A 212 -17.38 3.06 2.57
CA ALA A 212 -18.56 3.33 3.39
C ALA A 212 -19.19 4.71 3.09
N PHE A 213 -18.42 5.67 2.57
CA PHE A 213 -18.87 7.04 2.28
C PHE A 213 -18.69 7.43 0.79
N GLY A 214 -18.34 6.47 -0.06
CA GLY A 214 -18.10 6.66 -1.49
C GLY A 214 -16.94 7.63 -1.82
N LEU A 215 -16.82 7.94 -3.12
CA LEU A 215 -15.94 8.99 -3.63
C LEU A 215 -16.31 10.37 -3.05
N PHE A 216 -17.58 10.62 -2.80
CA PHE A 216 -18.08 11.90 -2.28
C PHE A 216 -17.49 12.26 -0.91
N GLY A 217 -17.41 11.32 0.04
CA GLY A 217 -16.75 11.57 1.33
C GLY A 217 -15.28 11.95 1.17
N SER A 218 -14.55 11.24 0.30
CA SER A 218 -13.13 11.50 0.04
C SER A 218 -12.87 12.84 -0.67
N LEU A 219 -13.76 13.23 -1.58
CA LEU A 219 -13.68 14.51 -2.31
C LEU A 219 -14.07 15.68 -1.40
N VAL A 220 -15.12 15.54 -0.59
CA VAL A 220 -15.54 16.58 0.35
C VAL A 220 -14.42 16.86 1.35
N ILE A 221 -13.67 15.87 1.83
CA ILE A 221 -12.55 16.15 2.76
C ILE A 221 -11.38 16.81 2.05
N ARG A 222 -11.12 16.46 0.79
CA ARG A 222 -10.02 17.04 0.00
C ARG A 222 -10.32 18.48 -0.48
N PHE A 223 -11.59 18.84 -0.58
CA PHE A 223 -12.06 20.14 -1.08
C PHE A 223 -12.91 20.92 -0.08
N ALA A 224 -13.08 20.42 1.14
CA ALA A 224 -13.71 21.19 2.21
C ALA A 224 -12.82 22.39 2.51
N PRO A 225 -13.39 23.60 2.53
CA PRO A 225 -12.62 24.78 2.89
C PRO A 225 -12.05 24.60 4.31
N GLU A 226 -10.78 24.94 4.51
CA GLU A 226 -10.13 24.94 5.84
C GLU A 226 -10.84 25.84 6.87
N ASN A 227 -11.83 26.62 6.41
CA ASN A 227 -12.67 27.48 7.22
C ASN A 227 -14.16 27.17 6.97
N ALA A 228 -14.64 26.04 7.49
CA ALA A 228 -16.03 25.94 7.92
C ALA A 228 -16.02 25.95 9.45
N ARG A 229 -15.78 27.15 10.01
CA ARG A 229 -16.15 27.49 11.37
C ARG A 229 -17.52 28.14 11.35
#